data_AF-A0A4R4W585-F1
#
_entry.id   AF-A0A4R4W585-F1
#
_cell.length_a   1.000
_cell.length_b   1.000
_cell.length_c   1.000
_cell.angle_alpha   90.00
_cell.angle_beta   90.00
_cell.angle_gamma   90.00
#
_symmetry.space_group_name_H-M   'P 1'
#
loop_
_entity.id
_entity.type
_entity.pdbx_description
1 polymer ?
#
loop_
_entity_poly.entity_id
_entity_poly.type
_entity_poly.pdbx_seq_one_letter_code
_entity_poly.pdbx_strand_id
1 'polypeptide(L)'
;MSGHADPGTWLLERIDAREKALTGQAEQMRAQIDELTARLRDLDQDIEHLKISRKTLLTLAEEPDPAPSPQPALVLPDHPAYQQILTILADTGQPMRARDLCLALDLPLARKNVENTRAKLKRLVSLGVLAETEPGLFAQPRP
;
A
#
# COMPACT_ATOMS: atom_id res chain seq x y z
N MET A 1 -43.93 50.47 46.26
CA MET A 1 -44.99 50.04 45.33
C MET A 1 -44.52 48.75 44.70
N SER A 2 -44.92 47.61 45.28
CA SER A 2 -44.46 46.29 44.84
C SER A 2 -45.40 45.78 43.75
N GLY A 3 -44.97 45.88 42.49
CA GLY A 3 -45.60 45.19 41.38
C GLY A 3 -45.26 43.71 41.45
N HIS A 4 -46.09 42.92 42.16
CA HIS A 4 -46.03 41.48 42.01
C HIS A 4 -46.70 41.16 40.68
N ALA A 5 -45.89 40.83 39.66
CA ALA A 5 -46.42 40.30 38.41
C ALA A 5 -47.33 39.11 38.73
N ASP A 6 -48.48 39.02 38.04
CA ASP A 6 -49.40 37.90 38.20
C ASP A 6 -48.62 36.58 38.01
N PRO A 7 -48.60 35.69 39.03
CA PRO A 7 -47.83 34.45 38.96
C PRO A 7 -48.20 33.57 37.76
N GLY A 8 -49.42 33.70 37.21
CA GLY A 8 -49.81 33.01 35.97
C GLY A 8 -49.04 33.50 34.74
N THR A 9 -48.86 34.80 34.60
CA THR A 9 -48.18 35.43 33.45
C THR A 9 -46.70 35.04 33.39
N TRP A 10 -46.00 35.09 34.52
CA TRP A 10 -44.59 34.69 34.58
C TRP A 10 -44.38 33.21 34.21
N LEU A 11 -45.30 32.34 34.62
CA LEU A 11 -45.18 30.90 34.33
C LEU A 11 -45.35 30.64 32.83
N LEU A 12 -46.31 31.31 32.19
CA LEU A 12 -46.53 31.22 30.74
C LEU A 12 -45.33 31.77 29.96
N GLU A 13 -44.80 32.94 30.32
CA GLU A 13 -43.58 33.49 29.71
C GLU A 13 -42.39 32.54 29.80
N ARG A 14 -42.24 31.84 30.94
CA ARG A 14 -41.18 30.85 31.14
C ARG A 14 -41.39 29.59 30.30
N ILE A 15 -42.64 29.17 30.09
CA ILE A 15 -42.98 28.06 29.20
C ILE A 15 -42.67 28.47 27.75
N ASP A 16 -43.13 29.63 27.30
CA ASP A 16 -42.88 30.16 25.96
C ASP A 16 -41.38 30.26 25.65
N ALA A 17 -40.58 30.74 26.62
CA ALA A 17 -39.13 30.81 26.48
C ALA A 17 -38.50 29.42 26.33
N ARG A 18 -38.99 28.44 27.10
CA ARG A 18 -38.52 27.06 27.02
C ARG A 18 -38.92 26.39 25.71
N GLU A 19 -40.15 26.61 25.25
CA GLU A 19 -40.63 26.09 23.97
C GLU A 19 -39.81 26.65 22.81
N LYS A 20 -39.57 27.98 22.78
CA LYS A 20 -38.71 28.61 21.78
C LYS A 20 -37.29 28.03 21.79
N ALA A 21 -36.71 27.82 22.96
CA ALA A 21 -35.37 27.24 23.08
C ALA A 21 -35.32 25.79 22.55
N LEU A 22 -36.34 24.98 22.85
CA LEU A 22 -36.44 23.60 22.37
C LEU A 22 -36.68 23.54 20.86
N THR A 23 -37.52 24.42 20.31
CA THR A 23 -37.73 24.54 18.87
C THR A 23 -36.43 24.91 18.15
N GLY A 24 -35.69 25.89 18.66
CA GLY A 24 -34.39 26.25 18.08
C GLY A 24 -33.36 25.12 18.13
N GLN A 25 -33.32 24.34 19.22
CA GLN A 25 -32.47 23.14 19.30
C GLN A 25 -32.90 22.06 18.29
N ALA A 26 -34.20 21.85 18.11
CA ALA A 26 -34.73 20.89 17.15
C ALA A 26 -34.40 21.29 15.70
N GLU A 27 -34.53 22.58 15.36
CA GLU A 27 -34.14 23.12 14.06
C GLU A 27 -32.65 22.96 13.81
N GLN A 28 -31.81 23.26 14.80
CA GLN A 28 -30.37 23.06 14.70
C GLN A 28 -30.02 21.59 14.48
N MET A 29 -30.64 20.67 15.23
CA MET A 29 -30.42 19.23 15.07
C MET A 29 -30.87 18.74 13.70
N ARG A 30 -31.99 19.26 13.18
CA ARG A 30 -32.47 18.95 11.83
C ARG A 30 -31.47 19.40 10.78
N ALA A 31 -30.95 20.63 10.88
CA ALA A 31 -29.92 21.13 9.98
C ALA A 31 -28.63 20.29 10.04
N GLN A 32 -28.23 19.82 11.22
CA GLN A 32 -27.10 18.92 11.38
C GLN A 32 -27.35 17.55 10.71
N ILE A 33 -28.56 17.00 10.81
CA ILE A 33 -28.94 15.76 10.12
C ILE A 33 -28.86 15.94 8.60
N ASP A 34 -29.35 17.06 8.08
CA ASP A 34 -29.33 17.35 6.64
C ASP A 34 -27.89 17.46 6.12
N GLU A 35 -27.02 18.16 6.84
CA GLU A 35 -25.59 18.27 6.54
C GLU A 35 -24.87 16.90 6.57
N LEU A 36 -25.09 16.12 7.63
CA LEU A 36 -24.49 14.78 7.73
C LEU A 36 -24.99 13.85 6.63
N THR A 37 -26.26 13.97 6.26
CA THR A 37 -26.86 13.19 5.17
C THR A 37 -26.28 13.57 3.81
N ALA A 38 -25.99 14.86 3.58
CA ALA A 38 -25.28 15.30 2.39
C ALA A 38 -23.86 14.72 2.34
N ARG A 39 -23.11 14.80 3.45
CA ARG A 39 -21.75 14.23 3.53
C ARG A 39 -21.72 12.71 3.32
N LEU A 40 -22.70 11.98 3.85
CA LEU A 40 -22.81 10.54 3.61
C LEU A 40 -23.03 10.23 2.13
N ARG A 41 -23.89 11.00 1.45
CA ARG A 41 -24.12 10.85 0.01
C ARG A 41 -22.84 11.08 -0.80
N ASP A 42 -22.05 12.09 -0.45
CA ASP A 42 -20.78 12.37 -1.13
C ASP A 42 -19.78 11.22 -0.96
N LEU A 43 -19.66 10.69 0.27
CA LEU A 43 -18.81 9.53 0.55
C LEU A 43 -19.26 8.27 -0.20
N ASP A 44 -20.58 8.02 -0.26
CA ASP A 44 -21.13 6.91 -1.02
C ASP A 44 -20.82 7.04 -2.53
N GLN A 45 -20.90 8.25 -3.08
CA GLN A 45 -20.52 8.54 -4.47
C GLN A 45 -19.03 8.27 -4.72
N ASP A 46 -18.14 8.71 -3.82
CA ASP A 46 -16.71 8.45 -3.92
C ASP A 46 -16.40 6.94 -3.87
N ILE A 47 -17.09 6.20 -3.01
CA ILE A 47 -16.97 4.73 -2.95
C ILE A 47 -17.40 4.10 -4.27
N GLU A 48 -18.52 4.53 -4.86
CA GLU A 48 -18.98 4.03 -6.15
C GLU A 48 -17.99 4.38 -7.28
N HIS A 49 -17.42 5.59 -7.29
CA HIS A 49 -16.37 5.96 -8.24
C HIS A 49 -15.17 5.03 -8.13
N LEU A 50 -14.69 4.75 -6.92
CA LEU A 50 -13.57 3.83 -6.70
C LEU A 50 -13.89 2.39 -7.14
N LYS A 51 -15.13 1.92 -6.93
CA LYS A 51 -15.58 0.61 -7.43
C LYS A 51 -15.57 0.58 -8.96
N ILE A 52 -16.04 1.63 -9.62
CA ILE A 52 -16.01 1.77 -11.08
C ILE A 52 -14.55 1.76 -11.56
N SER A 53 -13.68 2.58 -10.98
CA SER A 53 -12.25 2.63 -11.33
C SER A 53 -11.58 1.26 -11.15
N ARG A 54 -11.84 0.55 -10.05
CA ARG A 54 -11.33 -0.81 -9.84
C ARG A 54 -11.81 -1.76 -10.94
N LYS A 55 -13.10 -1.74 -11.27
CA LYS A 55 -13.65 -2.58 -12.34
C LYS A 55 -12.96 -2.28 -13.68
N THR A 56 -12.80 -1.01 -14.03
CA THR A 56 -12.10 -0.60 -15.25
C THR A 56 -10.66 -1.09 -15.28
N LEU A 57 -9.91 -0.95 -14.18
CA LEU A 57 -8.54 -1.45 -14.09
C LEU A 57 -8.46 -2.98 -14.22
N LEU A 58 -9.41 -3.71 -13.62
CA LEU A 58 -9.48 -5.17 -13.75
C LEU A 58 -9.81 -5.58 -15.19
N THR A 59 -10.77 -4.92 -15.85
CA THR A 59 -11.09 -5.19 -17.26
C THR A 59 -9.91 -4.90 -18.19
N LEU A 60 -9.17 -3.82 -17.96
CA LEU A 60 -7.95 -3.53 -18.71
C LEU A 60 -6.83 -4.55 -18.45
N ALA A 61 -6.77 -5.12 -17.25
CA ALA A 61 -5.83 -6.19 -16.92
C ALA A 61 -6.26 -7.57 -17.46
N GLU A 62 -7.55 -7.79 -17.70
CA GLU A 62 -8.12 -8.99 -18.31
C GLU A 62 -8.12 -8.96 -19.85
N GLU A 63 -7.82 -7.81 -20.48
CA GLU A 63 -7.53 -7.80 -21.92
C GLU A 63 -6.41 -8.81 -22.21
N PRO A 64 -6.65 -9.79 -23.10
CA PRO A 64 -5.67 -10.81 -23.40
C PRO A 64 -4.44 -10.13 -23.96
N ASP A 65 -3.32 -10.32 -23.27
CA ASP A 65 -1.99 -9.93 -23.68
C ASP A 65 -1.81 -10.21 -25.19
N PRO A 66 -1.63 -9.18 -26.05
CA PRO A 66 -1.17 -9.42 -27.40
C PRO A 66 0.24 -9.98 -27.27
N ALA A 67 0.35 -11.31 -27.23
CA ALA A 67 1.56 -12.14 -27.14
C ALA A 67 2.70 -11.49 -26.36
N PRO A 68 3.06 -12.00 -25.17
CA PRO A 68 3.82 -11.28 -24.15
C PRO A 68 4.83 -10.35 -24.77
N SER A 69 4.43 -9.07 -24.87
CA SER A 69 5.43 -8.02 -24.96
C SER A 69 6.28 -8.26 -23.71
N PRO A 70 7.58 -8.51 -23.85
CA PRO A 70 8.39 -8.82 -22.70
C PRO A 70 8.19 -7.65 -21.76
N GLN A 71 7.57 -7.95 -20.62
CA GLN A 71 7.81 -7.22 -19.39
C GLN A 71 9.31 -6.89 -19.43
N PRO A 72 9.78 -5.76 -18.89
CA PRO A 72 11.15 -5.71 -18.45
C PRO A 72 11.29 -6.72 -17.28
N ALA A 73 11.07 -8.01 -17.51
CA ALA A 73 12.00 -9.05 -17.16
C ALA A 73 13.34 -8.37 -17.23
N LEU A 74 13.90 -8.13 -16.05
CA LEU A 74 15.31 -7.93 -15.89
C LEU A 74 15.94 -8.92 -16.86
N VAL A 75 16.45 -8.42 -17.99
CA VAL A 75 17.07 -9.25 -19.02
C VAL A 75 18.36 -9.69 -18.36
N LEU A 76 18.24 -10.69 -17.49
CA LEU A 76 19.34 -11.46 -17.01
C LEU A 76 20.01 -11.95 -18.28
N PRO A 77 21.32 -11.78 -18.44
CA PRO A 77 21.99 -12.38 -19.57
C PRO A 77 21.61 -13.87 -19.61
N ASP A 78 21.35 -14.42 -20.80
CA ASP A 78 20.84 -15.79 -21.07
C ASP A 78 21.80 -16.92 -20.64
N HIS A 79 22.57 -16.71 -19.58
CA HIS A 79 23.54 -17.63 -19.05
C HIS A 79 22.93 -18.38 -17.85
N PRO A 80 22.84 -19.73 -17.89
CA PRO A 80 22.15 -20.54 -16.88
C PRO A 80 22.70 -20.35 -15.46
N ALA A 81 23.99 -20.03 -15.32
CA ALA A 81 24.59 -19.72 -14.02
C ALA A 81 23.89 -18.58 -13.26
N TYR A 82 23.29 -17.58 -13.92
CA TYR A 82 22.56 -16.53 -13.20
C TYR A 82 21.30 -17.10 -12.55
N GLN A 83 20.54 -17.93 -13.27
CA GLN A 83 19.35 -18.59 -12.74
C GLN A 83 19.71 -19.52 -11.58
N GLN A 84 20.77 -20.32 -11.72
CA GLN A 84 21.24 -21.22 -10.66
C GLN A 84 21.62 -20.47 -9.37
N ILE A 85 22.32 -19.34 -9.49
CA ILE A 85 22.66 -18.48 -8.35
C ILE A 85 21.40 -17.95 -7.65
N LEU A 86 20.41 -17.49 -8.42
CA LEU A 86 19.16 -16.98 -7.86
C LEU A 86 18.35 -18.06 -7.16
N THR A 87 18.28 -19.27 -7.73
CA THR A 87 17.63 -20.44 -7.11
C THR A 87 18.28 -20.77 -5.77
N ILE A 88 19.61 -20.89 -5.70
CA ILE A 88 20.31 -21.21 -4.45
C ILE A 88 20.06 -20.14 -3.37
N LEU A 89 20.11 -18.86 -3.73
CA LEU A 89 19.85 -17.76 -2.79
C LEU A 89 18.39 -17.74 -2.32
N ALA A 90 17.44 -18.10 -3.18
CA ALA A 90 16.03 -18.21 -2.82
C ALA A 90 15.77 -19.41 -1.90
N ASP A 91 16.35 -20.57 -2.22
CA ASP A 91 16.18 -21.81 -1.45
C ASP A 91 16.79 -21.71 -0.05
N THR A 92 17.96 -21.08 0.05
CA THR A 92 18.64 -20.88 1.35
C THR A 92 18.05 -19.73 2.15
N GLY A 93 17.52 -18.70 1.48
CA GLY A 93 16.98 -17.49 2.12
C GLY A 93 18.02 -16.70 2.94
N GLN A 94 19.32 -16.98 2.78
CA GLN A 94 20.40 -16.37 3.54
C GLN A 94 21.34 -15.57 2.63
N PRO A 95 21.95 -14.48 3.13
CA PRO A 95 23.02 -13.80 2.42
C PRO A 95 24.26 -14.70 2.25
N MET A 96 24.82 -14.76 1.04
CA MET A 96 25.97 -15.63 0.72
C MET A 96 27.13 -14.86 0.10
N ARG A 97 28.36 -15.32 0.36
CA ARG A 97 29.56 -14.82 -0.35
C ARG A 97 29.78 -15.60 -1.64
N ALA A 98 30.57 -15.03 -2.56
CA ALA A 98 30.92 -15.70 -3.82
C ALA A 98 31.58 -17.08 -3.62
N ARG A 99 32.33 -17.26 -2.53
CA ARG A 99 32.96 -18.55 -2.17
C ARG A 99 31.91 -19.60 -1.78
N ASP A 100 30.91 -19.21 -1.01
CA ASP A 100 29.85 -20.11 -0.54
C ASP A 100 28.97 -20.54 -1.72
N LEU A 101 28.72 -19.63 -2.66
CA LEU A 101 28.04 -19.95 -3.92
C LEU A 101 28.86 -20.87 -4.84
N CYS A 102 30.20 -20.74 -4.87
CA CYS A 102 31.01 -21.73 -5.58
C CYS A 102 30.86 -23.14 -4.99
N LEU A 103 30.76 -23.28 -3.66
CA LEU A 103 30.50 -24.57 -3.02
C LEU A 103 29.11 -25.10 -3.36
N ALA A 104 28.08 -24.25 -3.28
CA ALA A 104 26.70 -24.65 -3.58
C ALA A 104 26.49 -25.01 -5.06
N LEU A 105 27.27 -24.44 -5.97
CA LEU A 105 27.27 -24.74 -7.40
C LEU A 105 28.20 -25.91 -7.79
N ASP A 106 28.84 -26.57 -6.82
CA ASP A 106 29.84 -27.63 -7.04
C ASP A 106 31.00 -27.20 -7.95
N LEU A 107 31.43 -25.94 -7.83
CA LEU A 107 32.55 -25.38 -8.58
C LEU A 107 33.84 -25.47 -7.75
N PRO A 108 34.99 -25.82 -8.37
CA PRO A 108 36.27 -25.81 -7.69
C PRO A 108 36.55 -24.44 -7.08
N LEU A 109 37.05 -24.38 -5.84
CA LEU A 109 37.43 -23.14 -5.15
C LEU A 109 38.74 -22.52 -5.69
N ALA A 110 38.98 -22.61 -6.99
CA ALA A 110 40.06 -21.93 -7.67
C ALA A 110 39.77 -20.42 -7.72
N ARG A 111 40.82 -19.60 -7.62
CA ARG A 111 40.73 -18.12 -7.66
C ARG A 111 39.87 -17.62 -8.83
N LYS A 112 40.07 -18.18 -10.02
CA LYS A 112 39.32 -17.85 -11.23
C LYS A 112 37.80 -18.04 -11.09
N ASN A 113 37.37 -19.08 -10.38
CA ASN A 113 35.95 -19.43 -10.25
C ASN A 113 35.27 -18.49 -9.27
N VAL A 114 35.93 -18.20 -8.14
CA VAL A 114 35.43 -17.24 -7.14
C VAL A 114 35.32 -15.83 -7.73
N GLU A 115 36.31 -15.39 -8.50
CA GLU A 115 36.29 -14.09 -9.18
C GLU A 115 35.16 -14.01 -10.24
N ASN A 116 34.96 -15.08 -11.01
CA ASN A 116 33.88 -15.15 -12.00
C ASN A 116 32.49 -15.12 -11.33
N THR A 117 32.29 -15.89 -10.27
CA THR A 117 31.05 -15.87 -9.47
C THR A 117 30.82 -14.49 -8.85
N ARG A 118 31.87 -13.85 -8.31
CA ARG A 118 31.76 -12.48 -7.77
C ARG A 118 31.37 -11.47 -8.84
N ALA A 119 31.93 -11.56 -10.06
CA ALA A 119 31.57 -10.69 -11.17
C ALA A 119 30.09 -10.84 -11.56
N LYS A 120 29.57 -12.08 -11.58
CA LYS A 120 28.15 -12.37 -11.84
C LYS A 120 27.24 -11.80 -10.73
N LEU A 121 27.62 -11.96 -9.47
CA LEU A 121 26.89 -11.39 -8.34
C LEU A 121 26.85 -9.86 -8.39
N LYS A 122 28.00 -9.22 -8.63
CA LYS A 122 28.08 -7.77 -8.83
C LYS A 122 27.21 -7.32 -10.00
N ARG A 123 27.17 -8.07 -11.10
CA ARG A 123 26.30 -7.78 -12.24
C ARG A 123 24.81 -7.83 -11.84
N LEU A 124 24.39 -8.87 -11.10
CA LEU A 124 23.02 -8.98 -10.59
C LEU A 124 22.65 -7.84 -9.63
N VAL A 125 23.60 -7.38 -8.81
CA VAL A 125 23.42 -6.19 -7.95
C VAL A 125 23.27 -4.91 -8.79
N SER A 126 24.11 -4.72 -9.81
CA SER A 126 23.98 -3.56 -10.71
C SER A 126 22.65 -3.55 -11.49
N LEU A 127 22.05 -4.72 -11.70
CA LEU A 127 20.74 -4.86 -12.31
C LEU A 127 19.59 -4.70 -11.30
N GLY A 128 19.87 -4.56 -9.99
CA GLY A 128 18.86 -4.46 -8.94
C GLY A 128 18.17 -5.77 -8.59
N VAL A 129 18.70 -6.91 -9.06
CA VAL A 129 18.14 -8.25 -8.81
C VAL A 129 18.54 -8.79 -7.44
N LEU A 130 19.76 -8.47 -7.01
CA LEU A 130 20.29 -8.83 -5.69
C LEU A 130 20.70 -7.58 -4.93
N ALA A 131 20.68 -7.67 -3.60
CA ALA A 131 21.22 -6.65 -2.71
C ALA A 131 22.60 -7.08 -2.19
N GLU A 132 23.56 -6.16 -2.17
CA GLU A 132 24.82 -6.34 -1.44
C GLU A 132 24.67 -5.70 -0.06
N THR A 133 24.35 -6.51 0.95
CA THR A 133 24.07 -6.03 2.31
C THR A 133 25.32 -5.56 3.03
N GLU A 134 26.45 -6.22 2.74
CA GLU A 134 27.79 -5.87 3.21
C GLU A 134 28.80 -6.10 2.08
N PRO A 135 29.99 -5.48 2.11
CA PRO A 135 31.01 -5.71 1.08
C PRO A 135 31.30 -7.19 0.83
N GLY A 136 30.84 -7.72 -0.31
CA GLY A 136 31.00 -9.11 -0.72
C GLY A 136 29.97 -10.11 -0.17
N LEU A 137 28.89 -9.63 0.46
CA LEU A 137 27.76 -10.44 0.94
C LEU A 137 26.50 -10.10 0.14
N PHE A 138 25.93 -11.09 -0.54
CA PHE A 138 24.83 -10.91 -1.49
C PHE A 138 23.57 -11.63 -1.03
N ALA A 139 22.42 -10.97 -1.11
CA ALA A 139 21.14 -11.49 -0.67
C ALA A 139 20.00 -11.14 -1.65
N GLN A 140 18.89 -11.86 -1.53
CA GLN A 140 17.63 -11.45 -2.16
C GLN A 140 17.21 -10.07 -1.63
N PRO A 141 16.65 -9.18 -2.47
CA PRO A 141 16.08 -7.92 -2.02
C PRO A 141 14.99 -8.21 -0.96
N ARG A 142 15.08 -7.57 0.20
CA ARG A 142 14.06 -7.72 1.24
C ARG A 142 12.75 -7.07 0.73
N PRO A 143 11.60 -7.75 0.83
CA PRO A 143 10.31 -7.18 0.45
C PRO A 143 9.93 -5.99 1.34
#